data_AF-A0AAW5L8E3-F1
#
_entry.id   AF-A0AAW5L8E3-F1
#
_cell.length_a   1.000
_cell.length_b   1.000
_cell.length_c   1.000
_cell.angle_alpha   90.00
_cell.angle_beta   90.00
_cell.angle_gamma   90.00
#
_symmetry.space_group_name_H-M   'P 1'
#
loop_
_entity.id
_entity.type
_entity.pdbx_description
1 polymer ?
#
loop_
_entity_poly.entity_id
_entity_poly.type
_entity_poly.pdbx_seq_one_letter_code
_entity_poly.pdbx_strand_id
1 'polypeptide(L)'
;MFLKQFREVLMQGAIPIGIADQCGIALRQFDEIQYNQHTYLIIWHPMYDEFVGSHESGDWIPYAKLHQTKFIKNLKDSFTCQHIKNP
;
A
#
# COMPACT_ATOMS: atom_id res chain seq x y z
N MET A 1 12.75 -3.83 -17.85
CA MET A 1 12.65 -2.45 -17.33
C MET A 1 11.72 -2.37 -16.13
N PHE A 2 10.53 -3.00 -16.17
CA PHE A 2 9.53 -3.06 -15.08
C PHE A 2 10.07 -3.41 -13.68
N LEU A 3 10.96 -4.42 -13.56
CA LEU A 3 11.52 -4.81 -12.27
C LEU A 3 12.41 -3.72 -11.63
N LYS A 4 13.09 -2.90 -12.44
CA LYS A 4 13.92 -1.80 -11.95
C LYS A 4 13.03 -0.71 -11.33
N GLN A 5 11.98 -0.35 -12.06
CA GLN A 5 11.00 0.65 -11.63
C GLN A 5 10.20 0.18 -10.39
N PHE A 6 9.78 -1.08 -10.39
CA PHE A 6 9.14 -1.72 -9.24
C PHE A 6 10.03 -1.62 -7.99
N ARG A 7 11.30 -1.99 -8.11
CA ARG A 7 12.27 -1.87 -7.02
C ARG A 7 12.43 -0.41 -6.57
N GLU A 8 12.55 0.53 -7.49
CA GLU A 8 12.69 1.95 -7.18
C GLU A 8 11.47 2.47 -6.40
N VAL A 9 10.25 2.09 -6.77
CA VAL A 9 9.02 2.49 -6.05
C VAL A 9 8.94 1.83 -4.68
N LEU A 10 9.28 0.54 -4.55
CA LEU A 10 9.30 -0.15 -3.26
C LEU A 10 10.28 0.49 -2.27
N MET A 11 11.44 0.94 -2.76
CA MET A 11 12.49 1.54 -1.93
C MET A 11 12.10 2.92 -1.38
N GLN A 12 11.09 3.58 -1.95
CA GLN A 12 10.59 4.86 -1.42
C GLN A 12 9.77 4.70 -0.13
N GLY A 13 9.39 3.47 0.24
CA GLY A 13 8.70 3.21 1.50
C GLY A 13 7.22 3.60 1.46
N ALA A 14 6.71 4.12 2.59
CA ALA A 14 5.31 4.50 2.77
C ALA A 14 4.98 5.85 2.10
N ILE A 15 5.11 5.91 0.78
CA ILE A 15 4.77 7.09 -0.01
C ILE A 15 3.26 7.24 -0.20
N PRO A 16 2.72 8.47 -0.22
CA PRO A 16 1.31 8.72 -0.51
C PRO A 16 0.97 8.30 -1.94
N ILE A 17 -0.23 7.73 -2.12
CA ILE A 17 -0.72 7.29 -3.44
C ILE A 17 -1.71 8.27 -4.07
N GLY A 18 -1.94 9.43 -3.44
CA GLY A 18 -2.77 10.51 -3.99
C GLY A 18 -4.28 10.36 -3.80
N ILE A 19 -4.74 9.37 -3.03
CA ILE A 19 -6.15 9.16 -2.70
C ILE A 19 -6.34 8.92 -1.20
N ALA A 20 -7.56 9.11 -0.74
CA ALA A 20 -7.98 8.78 0.62
C ALA A 20 -8.96 7.60 0.63
N ASP A 21 -9.03 6.90 1.75
CA ASP A 21 -10.00 5.84 2.00
C ASP A 21 -11.41 6.39 2.27
N GLN A 22 -12.38 5.52 2.55
CA GLN A 22 -13.77 5.94 2.77
C GLN A 22 -13.98 6.81 4.02
N CYS A 23 -13.01 6.84 4.94
CA CYS A 23 -12.99 7.65 6.15
C CYS A 23 -12.17 8.94 5.97
N GLY A 24 -11.62 9.21 4.78
CA GLY A 24 -10.80 10.38 4.51
C GLY A 24 -9.33 10.22 4.93
N ILE A 25 -8.88 9.01 5.28
CA ILE A 25 -7.48 8.73 5.61
C ILE A 25 -6.67 8.64 4.32
N ALA A 26 -5.66 9.50 4.18
CA ALA A 26 -4.76 9.47 3.03
C ALA A 26 -4.01 8.14 2.96
N LEU A 27 -4.18 7.43 1.84
CA LEU A 27 -3.59 6.12 1.62
C LEU A 27 -2.14 6.23 1.14
N ARG A 28 -1.34 5.25 1.54
CA ARG A 28 0.09 5.12 1.26
C ARG A 28 0.42 3.71 0.79
N GLN A 29 1.54 3.58 0.09
CA GLN A 29 2.15 2.27 -0.16
C GLN A 29 2.42 1.56 1.18
N PHE A 30 2.21 0.25 1.20
CA PHE A 30 2.27 -0.63 2.38
C PHE A 30 1.15 -0.43 3.41
N ASP A 31 0.09 0.30 3.09
CA ASP A 31 -1.13 0.26 3.89
C ASP A 31 -1.82 -1.11 3.73
N GLU A 32 -2.13 -1.73 4.87
CA GLU A 32 -3.17 -2.74 4.95
C GLU A 32 -4.53 -2.06 4.94
N ILE A 33 -5.41 -2.52 4.05
CA ILE A 33 -6.76 -1.99 3.87
C ILE A 33 -7.78 -3.13 3.84
N GLN A 34 -9.00 -2.86 4.30
CA GLN A 34 -10.11 -3.80 4.22
C GLN A 34 -11.06 -3.43 3.07
N TYR A 35 -11.46 -4.44 2.30
CA TYR A 35 -12.49 -4.35 1.26
C TYR A 35 -13.25 -5.67 1.17
N ASN A 36 -14.59 -5.64 1.14
CA ASN A 36 -15.43 -6.85 1.08
C ASN A 36 -15.00 -7.95 2.07
N GLN A 37 -14.68 -7.59 3.31
CA GLN A 37 -14.23 -8.51 4.39
C GLN A 37 -12.84 -9.14 4.20
N HIS A 38 -12.15 -8.85 3.09
CA HIS A 38 -10.77 -9.27 2.85
C HIS A 38 -9.78 -8.14 3.15
N THR A 39 -8.55 -8.51 3.50
CA THR A 39 -7.45 -7.58 3.76
C THR A 39 -6.51 -7.57 2.56
N TYR A 40 -6.17 -6.37 2.07
CA TYR A 40 -5.30 -6.15 0.93
C TYR A 40 -4.13 -5.28 1.35
N LEU A 41 -3.02 -5.37 0.61
CA LEU A 41 -1.84 -4.53 0.78
C LEU A 41 -1.71 -3.58 -0.41
N ILE A 42 -1.58 -2.29 -0.16
CA ILE A 42 -1.32 -1.31 -1.22
C ILE A 42 0.13 -1.46 -1.71
N ILE A 43 0.30 -1.82 -2.99
CA ILE A 43 1.60 -1.91 -3.66
C ILE A 43 1.51 -1.35 -5.08
N TRP A 44 2.62 -0.85 -5.62
CA TRP A 44 2.68 -0.46 -7.02
C TRP A 44 2.82 -1.70 -7.92
N HIS A 45 1.97 -1.81 -8.93
CA HIS A 45 1.90 -2.98 -9.80
C HIS A 45 2.62 -2.71 -11.14
N PRO A 46 3.74 -3.41 -11.44
CA PRO A 46 4.59 -3.08 -12.59
C PRO A 46 3.95 -3.25 -13.96
N MET A 47 2.96 -4.13 -14.09
CA MET A 47 2.28 -4.34 -15.38
C MET A 47 1.22 -3.27 -15.66
N TYR A 48 0.67 -2.64 -14.61
CA TYR A 48 -0.41 -1.65 -14.74
C TYR A 48 0.08 -0.21 -14.53
N ASP A 49 1.33 -0.02 -14.07
CA ASP A 49 1.92 1.29 -13.79
C ASP A 49 1.07 2.12 -12.78
N GLU A 50 0.43 1.45 -11.84
CA GLU A 50 -0.47 2.06 -10.85
C GLU A 50 -0.39 1.36 -9.49
N PHE A 51 -0.92 2.01 -8.45
CA PHE A 51 -1.10 1.37 -7.14
C PHE A 51 -2.37 0.52 -7.12
N VAL A 52 -2.26 -0.68 -6.54
CA VAL A 52 -3.39 -1.61 -6.38
C VAL A 52 -3.44 -2.10 -4.95
N GLY A 53 -4.63 -2.51 -4.50
CA GLY A 53 -4.77 -3.32 -3.29
C GLY A 53 -4.54 -4.77 -3.65
N SER A 54 -3.37 -5.34 -3.34
CA SER A 54 -3.01 -6.72 -3.68
C SER A 54 -3.47 -7.69 -2.58
N HIS A 55 -4.03 -8.82 -2.98
CA HIS A 55 -4.36 -9.94 -2.10
C HIS A 55 -3.41 -11.12 -2.32
N GLU A 56 -3.25 -11.98 -1.30
CA GLU A 56 -2.40 -13.17 -1.39
C GLU A 56 -2.92 -14.23 -2.37
N SER A 57 -4.23 -14.24 -2.67
CA SER A 57 -4.84 -15.12 -3.68
C SER A 57 -4.42 -14.79 -5.12
N GLY A 58 -3.79 -13.64 -5.34
CA GLY A 58 -3.53 -13.10 -6.68
C GLY A 58 -4.64 -12.16 -7.18
N ASP A 59 -5.73 -11.97 -6.43
CA ASP A 59 -6.72 -10.94 -6.71
C ASP A 59 -6.19 -9.53 -6.37
N TRP A 60 -6.76 -8.51 -7.02
CA TRP A 60 -6.44 -7.13 -6.69
C TRP A 60 -7.63 -6.18 -6.79
N ILE A 61 -7.54 -5.08 -6.05
CA ILE A 61 -8.43 -3.92 -6.15
C ILE A 61 -7.74 -2.89 -7.04
N PRO A 62 -8.37 -2.44 -8.13
CA PRO A 62 -7.81 -1.40 -9.00
C PRO A 62 -7.77 -0.06 -8.26
N TYR A 63 -6.83 0.81 -8.65
CA TYR A 63 -6.62 2.13 -8.04
C TYR A 63 -7.92 2.92 -7.86
N ALA A 64 -8.76 2.93 -8.89
CA ALA A 64 -10.03 3.64 -8.92
C ALA A 64 -11.03 3.20 -7.83
N LYS A 65 -10.88 2.02 -7.23
CA LYS A 65 -11.76 1.50 -6.16
C LYS A 65 -11.17 1.62 -4.76
N LEU A 66 -9.90 2.01 -4.63
CA LEU A 66 -9.22 2.10 -3.35
C LEU A 66 -9.88 3.11 -2.38
N HIS A 67 -10.59 4.12 -2.90
CA HIS A 67 -11.37 5.06 -2.09
C HIS A 67 -12.54 4.42 -1.31
N GLN A 68 -12.94 3.19 -1.65
CA GLN A 68 -14.01 2.44 -1.00
C GLN A 68 -13.50 1.56 0.15
N THR A 69 -12.19 1.54 0.37
CA THR A 69 -11.56 0.67 1.36
C THR A 69 -11.51 1.33 2.73
N LYS A 70 -11.19 0.55 3.75
CA LYS A 70 -10.93 1.04 5.11
C LYS A 70 -9.48 0.82 5.47
N PHE A 71 -8.75 1.88 5.81
CA PHE A 71 -7.40 1.78 6.34
C PHE A 71 -7.37 1.00 7.66
N ILE A 72 -6.35 0.15 7.82
CA ILE A 72 -6.09 -0.62 9.05
C ILE A 72 -4.80 -0.12 9.71
N LYS A 73 -3.67 -0.26 9.00
CA LYS A 73 -2.33 0.14 9.46
C LYS A 73 -1.39 0.26 8.27
N ASN A 74 -0.29 0.98 8.41
CA ASN A 74 0.82 0.88 7.47
C ASN A 74 1.89 -0.07 8.02
N LEU A 75 2.35 -1.02 7.20
CA LEU A 75 3.36 -1.98 7.63
C LEU A 75 4.71 -1.34 7.91
N LYS A 76 5.05 -0.21 7.28
CA LYS A 76 6.32 0.51 7.53
C LYS A 76 6.32 1.31 8.82
N ASP A 77 5.15 1.71 9.34
CA ASP A 77 5.05 2.43 10.61
C ASP A 77 5.51 1.55 11.81
N SER A 78 5.47 0.22 11.66
CA SER A 78 5.96 -0.71 12.70
C SER A 78 7.48 -0.79 12.77
N PHE A 79 8.19 -0.46 11.68
CA PHE A 79 9.66 -0.53 11.61
C PHE A 79 10.35 0.75 12.10
N THR A 80 9.65 1.88 12.14
CA THR A 80 10.20 3.15 12.63
C THR A 80 10.41 3.15 14.15
N CYS A 81 9.60 2.41 14.91
CA CYS A 81 9.76 2.27 16.36
C CYS A 81 10.95 1.39 16.79
N GLN A 82 11.52 0.57 15.90
CA GLN A 82 12.64 -0.33 16.24
C GLN A 82 14.03 0.29 15.98
N HIS A 83 14.11 1.45 15.32
CA HIS A 83 15.38 2.12 15.04
C HIS A 83 15.85 3.11 16.13
N ILE A 84 15.05 3.34 17.18
CA ILE A 84 15.47 4.08 18.39
C ILE A 84 15.69 3.08 19.52
N LYS A 85 16.75 2.27 19.42
CA LYS A 85 17.39 1.53 20.52
C LYS A 85 18.58 0.78 19.94
N ASN A 86 19.70 1.48 19.78
CA ASN A 86 21.02 0.89 19.99
C ASN A 86 21.90 2.02 20.54
N PRO A 87 22.39 1.91 21.79
CA PRO A 87 23.33 2.87 22.39
C PRO A 87 24.70 2.85 21.71
#